data_AF-A0A7S0JJQ8-F1
#
_entry.id   AF-A0A7S0JJQ8-F1
#
_cell.length_a   1.000
_cell.length_b   1.000
_cell.length_c   1.000
_cell.angle_alpha   90.00
_cell.angle_beta   90.00
_cell.angle_gamma   90.00
#
_symmetry.space_group_name_H-M   'P 1'
#
loop_
_entity.id
_entity.type
_entity.pdbx_description
1 polymer ?
#
loop_
_entity_poly.entity_id
_entity_poly.type
_entity_poly.pdbx_seq_one_letter_code
_entity_poly.pdbx_strand_id
1 'polypeptide(L)'
;AGAALREPLSRLYPPSSHAPVVGCQAGVRALPPRSHFGYVPIADRLPVPNLNGTQVWMLTGLGSRGLIHHALLGKELAAAILARDESMLHPHVRRLAKQMDLFLSAMPEESLT
;
A
#
# COMPACT_ATOMS: atom_id res chain seq x y z
N ALA A 1 -21.11 12.31 2.62
CA ALA A 1 -20.39 11.80 1.42
C ALA A 1 -21.35 11.46 0.27
N GLY A 2 -22.34 10.58 0.45
CA GLY A 2 -23.22 10.13 -0.65
C GLY A 2 -24.01 11.23 -1.38
N ALA A 3 -24.51 12.25 -0.66
CA ALA A 3 -25.28 13.34 -1.27
C ALA A 3 -24.48 14.14 -2.32
N ALA A 4 -23.17 14.30 -2.13
CA ALA A 4 -22.30 15.04 -3.05
C ALA A 4 -22.06 14.32 -4.39
N LEU A 5 -22.32 13.01 -4.46
CA LEU A 5 -22.14 12.22 -5.69
C LEU A 5 -23.38 12.20 -6.57
N ARG A 6 -24.56 12.59 -6.04
CA ARG A 6 -25.84 12.45 -6.73
C ARG A 6 -25.93 13.28 -8.00
N GLU A 7 -25.57 14.56 -7.90
CA GLU A 7 -25.61 15.47 -9.05
C GLU A 7 -24.60 15.07 -10.14
N PRO A 8 -23.31 14.83 -9.84
CA PRO A 8 -22.37 14.30 -10.83
C PRO A 8 -22.83 12.99 -11.48
N LEU A 9 -23.36 12.05 -10.69
CA LEU A 9 -23.84 10.76 -11.20
C LEU A 9 -25.05 10.93 -12.13
N SER A 10 -25.98 11.82 -11.80
CA SER A 10 -27.17 12.08 -12.62
C SER A 10 -26.82 12.74 -13.96
N ARG A 11 -25.75 13.55 -14.00
CA ARG A 11 -25.24 14.12 -15.25
C ARG A 11 -24.57 13.06 -16.14
N LEU A 12 -23.85 12.12 -15.54
CA LEU A 12 -23.18 11.04 -16.25
C LEU A 12 -24.15 9.93 -16.71
N TYR A 13 -25.14 9.61 -15.88
CA TYR A 13 -26.13 8.57 -16.13
C TYR A 13 -27.52 9.04 -15.63
N PRO A 14 -28.30 9.74 -16.47
CA PRO A 14 -29.60 10.34 -16.09
C PRO A 14 -30.58 9.40 -15.39
N PRO A 15 -30.70 8.10 -15.73
CA PRO A 15 -31.61 7.20 -15.02
C PRO A 15 -31.31 7.02 -13.52
N SER A 16 -30.09 7.33 -13.08
CA SER A 16 -29.72 7.27 -11.65
C SER A 16 -30.36 8.36 -10.79
N SER A 17 -30.91 9.43 -11.37
CA SER A 17 -31.45 10.57 -10.63
C SER A 17 -32.60 10.19 -9.69
N HIS A 18 -33.32 9.11 -10.01
CA HIS A 18 -34.43 8.57 -9.23
C HIS A 18 -34.09 7.27 -8.49
N ALA A 19 -32.87 6.74 -8.68
CA ALA A 19 -32.46 5.50 -8.04
C ALA A 19 -32.33 5.69 -6.52
N PRO A 20 -32.90 4.79 -5.70
CA PRO A 20 -32.73 4.85 -4.26
C PRO A 20 -31.29 4.46 -3.87
N VAL A 21 -30.71 5.18 -2.91
CA VAL A 21 -29.42 4.82 -2.32
C VAL A 21 -29.66 3.70 -1.31
N VAL A 22 -29.18 2.49 -1.62
CA VAL A 22 -29.33 1.30 -0.75
C VAL A 22 -28.34 1.26 0.40
N GLY A 23 -27.22 1.99 0.30
CA GLY A 23 -26.19 2.04 1.32
C GLY A 23 -25.02 2.94 0.93
N CYS A 24 -24.19 3.29 1.92
CA CYS A 24 -22.97 4.07 1.71
C CYS A 24 -21.85 3.49 2.58
N GLN A 25 -20.73 3.16 1.96
CA GLN A 25 -19.53 2.69 2.66
C GLN A 25 -18.35 3.58 2.33
N ALA A 26 -17.40 3.65 3.26
CA ALA A 26 -16.13 4.34 3.07
C ALA A 26 -15.01 3.37 3.45
N GLY A 27 -13.86 3.55 2.81
CA GLY A 27 -12.66 2.78 3.10
C GLY A 27 -11.42 3.67 3.06
N VAL A 28 -10.43 3.35 3.88
CA VAL A 28 -9.13 4.02 3.89
C VAL A 28 -8.23 3.35 2.87
N ARG A 29 -7.60 4.14 2.00
CA ARG A 29 -6.61 3.63 1.06
C ARG A 29 -5.22 3.89 1.62
N ALA A 30 -4.52 2.82 1.98
CA ALA A 30 -3.11 2.90 2.36
C ALA A 30 -2.29 3.31 1.12
N LEU A 31 -1.86 4.58 1.08
CA LEU A 31 -0.98 5.11 0.04
C LEU A 31 0.45 5.17 0.58
N PRO A 32 1.43 4.68 -0.17
CA PRO A 32 2.83 4.84 0.16
C PRO A 32 3.28 6.27 -0.21
N PRO A 33 4.44 6.74 0.25
CA PRO A 33 5.02 7.97 -0.24
C PRO A 33 5.23 7.96 -1.77
N ARG A 34 4.82 9.07 -2.38
CA ARG A 34 4.81 9.24 -3.82
C ARG A 34 6.24 9.29 -4.35
N SER A 35 6.52 8.53 -5.41
CA SER A 35 7.74 8.68 -6.21
C SER A 35 7.44 9.35 -7.55
N HIS A 36 8.46 9.51 -8.40
CA HIS A 36 8.27 9.94 -9.79
C HIS A 36 7.44 8.93 -10.62
N PHE A 37 7.36 7.68 -10.17
CA PHE A 37 6.44 6.66 -10.73
C PHE A 37 5.04 6.69 -10.08
N GLY A 38 4.77 7.67 -9.21
CA GLY A 38 3.53 7.78 -8.46
C GLY A 38 3.49 6.93 -7.18
N TYR A 39 2.30 6.48 -6.80
CA TYR A 39 2.05 5.70 -5.58
C TYR A 39 2.32 4.21 -5.79
N VAL A 40 3.60 3.83 -5.92
CA VAL A 40 4.01 2.43 -6.14
C VAL A 40 3.89 1.63 -4.83
N PRO A 41 3.30 0.43 -4.80
CA PRO A 41 3.25 -0.38 -3.59
C PRO A 41 4.63 -0.64 -2.99
N ILE A 42 4.68 -0.95 -1.70
CA ILE A 42 5.91 -1.31 -1.00
C ILE A 42 5.87 -2.82 -0.76
N ALA A 43 6.90 -3.51 -1.24
CA ALA A 43 7.17 -4.90 -0.91
C ALA A 43 8.65 -5.03 -0.59
N ASP A 44 8.96 -5.45 0.64
CA ASP A 44 10.34 -5.49 1.10
C ASP A 44 10.50 -6.37 2.33
N ARG A 45 11.75 -6.75 2.63
CA ARG A 45 12.12 -7.34 3.90
C ARG A 45 12.32 -6.23 4.94
N LEU A 46 11.68 -6.36 6.08
CA LEU A 46 11.89 -5.45 7.20
C LEU A 46 13.22 -5.79 7.90
N PRO A 47 14.16 -4.84 8.05
CA PRO A 47 15.38 -5.01 8.82
C PRO A 47 15.07 -4.78 10.30
N VAL A 48 14.27 -5.67 10.88
CA VAL A 48 13.97 -5.63 12.31
C VAL A 48 15.13 -6.28 13.07
N PRO A 49 15.86 -5.55 13.92
CA PRO A 49 16.87 -6.15 14.77
C PRO A 49 16.22 -7.10 15.79
N ASN A 50 16.97 -8.13 16.23
CA ASN A 50 16.64 -8.96 17.39
C ASN A 50 15.44 -9.92 17.30
N LEU A 51 15.09 -10.43 16.11
CA LEU A 51 14.02 -11.44 15.97
C LEU A 51 14.49 -12.91 15.97
N ASN A 52 15.59 -13.24 16.65
CA ASN A 52 16.13 -14.61 16.73
C ASN A 52 16.25 -15.32 15.36
N GLY A 53 16.69 -14.59 14.33
CA GLY A 53 16.83 -15.12 12.97
C GLY A 53 15.53 -15.18 12.14
N THR A 54 14.39 -14.75 12.70
CA THR A 54 13.12 -14.64 11.98
C THR A 54 13.16 -13.49 10.99
N GLN A 55 12.80 -13.76 9.74
CA GLN A 55 12.65 -12.72 8.71
C GLN A 55 11.22 -12.23 8.68
N VAL A 56 11.04 -10.90 8.68
CA VAL A 56 9.72 -10.28 8.49
C VAL A 56 9.69 -9.59 7.14
N TRP A 57 8.61 -9.80 6.43
CA TRP A 57 8.39 -9.25 5.09
C TRP A 57 7.08 -8.47 5.07
N MET A 58 7.04 -7.41 4.27
CA MET A 58 5.89 -6.52 4.19
C MET A 58 5.39 -6.41 2.76
N LEU A 59 4.07 -6.36 2.60
CA LEU A 59 3.38 -5.90 1.39
C LEU A 59 2.34 -4.86 1.78
N THR A 60 2.53 -3.60 1.39
CA THR A 60 1.64 -2.50 1.78
C THR A 60 1.58 -1.41 0.70
N GLY A 61 0.82 -0.33 0.95
CA GLY A 61 0.76 0.82 0.05
C GLY A 61 0.07 0.52 -1.29
N LEU A 62 -0.82 -0.47 -1.31
CA LEU A 62 -1.50 -0.92 -2.52
C LEU A 62 -2.52 0.12 -3.06
N GLY A 63 -2.97 1.05 -2.22
CA GLY A 63 -3.84 2.16 -2.61
C GLY A 63 -5.11 1.72 -3.32
N SER A 64 -5.51 2.48 -4.36
CA SER A 64 -6.67 2.15 -5.20
C SER A 64 -6.45 1.00 -6.18
N ARG A 65 -5.19 0.57 -6.36
CA ARG A 65 -4.80 -0.41 -7.39
C ARG A 65 -4.46 -1.78 -6.79
N GLY A 66 -4.75 -1.97 -5.50
CA GLY A 66 -4.44 -3.21 -4.80
C GLY A 66 -5.08 -4.43 -5.42
N LEU A 67 -6.34 -4.33 -5.82
CA LEU A 67 -7.06 -5.43 -6.49
C LEU A 67 -6.44 -5.85 -7.82
N ILE A 68 -5.73 -4.93 -8.50
CA ILE A 68 -5.08 -5.22 -9.78
C ILE A 68 -3.73 -5.89 -9.54
N HIS A 69 -2.98 -5.43 -8.55
CA HIS A 69 -1.57 -5.82 -8.37
C HIS A 69 -1.32 -6.89 -7.30
N HIS A 70 -2.29 -7.20 -6.42
CA HIS A 70 -2.02 -8.09 -5.28
C HIS A 70 -1.57 -9.49 -5.71
N ALA A 71 -2.11 -10.04 -6.79
CA ALA A 71 -1.79 -11.39 -7.22
C ALA A 71 -0.34 -11.49 -7.72
N LEU A 72 0.06 -10.52 -8.55
CA LEU A 72 1.43 -10.43 -9.07
C LEU A 72 2.44 -10.18 -7.93
N LEU A 73 2.22 -9.14 -7.13
CA LEU A 73 3.11 -8.77 -6.04
C LEU A 73 3.16 -9.83 -4.94
N GLY A 74 2.03 -10.48 -4.65
CA GLY A 74 1.96 -11.59 -3.70
C GLY A 74 2.76 -12.79 -4.17
N LYS A 75 2.72 -13.12 -5.47
CA LYS A 75 3.53 -14.20 -6.04
C LYS A 75 5.02 -13.89 -5.97
N GLU A 76 5.43 -12.68 -6.39
CA GLU A 76 6.83 -12.23 -6.32
C GLU A 76 7.35 -12.24 -4.88
N LEU A 77 6.54 -11.73 -3.94
CA LEU A 77 6.90 -11.71 -2.52
C LEU A 77 7.01 -13.11 -1.92
N ALA A 78 6.08 -14.02 -2.24
CA ALA A 78 6.17 -15.40 -1.77
C ALA A 78 7.45 -16.08 -2.28
N ALA A 79 7.82 -15.86 -3.54
CA ALA A 79 9.07 -16.38 -4.11
C ALA A 79 10.30 -15.81 -3.40
N ALA A 80 10.33 -14.49 -3.17
CA ALA A 80 11.39 -13.81 -2.44
C ALA A 80 11.54 -14.32 -0.99
N ILE A 81 10.42 -14.54 -0.29
CA ILE A 81 10.40 -15.10 1.08
C ILE A 81 11.02 -16.50 1.11
N LEU A 82 10.61 -17.37 0.19
CA LEU A 82 11.10 -18.76 0.12
C LEU A 82 12.59 -18.82 -0.22
N ALA A 83 13.06 -17.97 -1.13
CA ALA A 83 14.46 -17.85 -1.50
C ALA A 83 15.31 -17.07 -0.49
N ARG A 84 14.67 -16.36 0.45
CA ARG A 84 15.30 -15.39 1.36
C ARG A 84 16.07 -14.30 0.62
N ASP A 85 15.61 -13.95 -0.58
CA ASP A 85 16.28 -13.04 -1.50
C ASP A 85 15.33 -11.93 -1.95
N GLU A 86 15.57 -10.72 -1.45
CA GLU A 86 14.81 -9.52 -1.82
C GLU A 86 15.07 -9.09 -3.27
N SER A 87 16.17 -9.50 -3.90
CA SER A 87 16.49 -9.13 -5.28
C SER A 87 15.45 -9.62 -6.30
N MET A 88 14.69 -10.66 -5.93
CA MET A 88 13.58 -11.21 -6.71
C MET A 88 12.37 -10.26 -6.82
N LEU A 89 12.28 -9.25 -5.96
CA LEU A 89 11.23 -8.24 -6.01
C LEU A 89 11.55 -7.16 -7.04
N HIS A 90 10.51 -6.66 -7.71
CA HIS A 90 10.66 -5.53 -8.64
C HIS A 90 11.35 -4.32 -7.93
N PRO A 91 12.40 -3.72 -8.51
CA PRO A 91 13.18 -2.67 -7.82
C PRO A 91 12.35 -1.49 -7.31
N HIS A 92 11.27 -1.15 -8.02
CA HIS A 92 10.40 -0.03 -7.64
C HIS A 92 9.52 -0.29 -6.41
N VAL A 93 9.35 -1.55 -5.98
CA VAL A 93 8.59 -1.88 -4.76
C VAL A 93 9.47 -1.98 -3.52
N ARG A 94 10.78 -2.22 -3.71
CA ARG A 94 11.82 -2.27 -2.67
C ARG A 94 12.27 -0.87 -2.24
N ARG A 95 11.40 -0.17 -1.52
CA ARG A 95 11.63 1.25 -1.15
C ARG A 95 11.76 1.46 0.34
N LEU A 96 11.78 0.38 1.13
CA LEU A 96 11.68 0.48 2.57
C LEU A 96 12.95 1.08 3.19
N ALA A 97 14.15 0.69 2.74
CA ALA A 97 15.42 1.21 3.27
C ALA A 97 15.47 2.75 3.28
N LYS A 98 15.19 3.39 2.14
CA LYS A 98 15.16 4.86 2.01
C LYS A 98 14.10 5.54 2.89
N GLN A 99 13.01 4.84 3.18
CA GLN A 99 11.90 5.37 3.98
C GLN A 99 12.17 5.26 5.47
N MET A 100 12.86 4.19 5.86
CA MET A 100 13.17 3.88 7.25
C MET A 100 14.34 4.73 7.74
N ASP A 101 15.31 5.04 6.88
CA ASP A 101 16.33 6.06 7.20
C ASP A 101 15.66 7.41 7.53
N LEU A 102 14.68 7.81 6.71
CA LEU A 102 13.91 9.04 6.93
C LEU A 102 13.11 8.97 8.24
N PHE A 103 12.47 7.84 8.51
CA PHE A 103 11.64 7.63 9.69
C PHE A 103 12.46 7.56 10.98
N LEU A 104 13.57 6.82 10.99
CA LEU A 104 14.49 6.71 12.13
C LEU A 104 15.16 8.06 12.41
N SER A 105 15.52 8.84 11.37
CA SER A 105 16.05 10.19 11.56
C SER A 105 15.04 11.19 12.14
N ALA A 106 13.74 10.88 12.07
CA ALA A 106 12.65 11.70 12.58
C ALA A 106 12.10 11.20 13.93
N MET A 107 12.63 10.11 14.48
CA MET A 107 12.24 9.56 15.78
C MET A 107 12.95 10.32 16.91
N PRO A 108 12.24 10.73 17.98
CA PRO A 108 12.88 11.18 19.21
C PRO A 108 13.66 10.03 19.86
N GLU A 109 14.85 10.31 20.42
CA GLU A 109 15.77 9.30 20.95
C GLU A 109 15.16 8.38 22.02
N GLU A 110 14.16 8.86 22.76
CA GLU A 110 13.45 8.09 23.81
C GLU A 110 12.65 6.89 23.26
N SER A 111 12.47 6.79 21.94
CA SER A 111 11.68 5.75 21.28
C SER A 111 12.51 4.55 20.79
N LEU A 112 13.84 4.61 20.92
CA LEU A 112 14.79 3.66 20.34
C LEU A 112 15.33 2.60 21.31
N THR A 113 14.86 2.60 22.56
CA THR A 113 15.22 1.62 23.62
C THR A 113 14.15 0.56 23.84
#